data_AF-A0A7C5V772-F1
#
_entry.id   AF-A0A7C5V772-F1
#
_cell.length_a   1.000
_cell.length_b   1.000
_cell.length_c   1.000
_cell.angle_alpha   90.00
_cell.angle_beta   90.00
_cell.angle_gamma   90.00
#
_symmetry.space_group_name_H-M   'P 1'
#
loop_
_entity.id
_entity.type
_entity.pdbx_description
1 polymer ?
#
loop_
_entity_poly.entity_id
_entity_poly.type
_entity_poly.pdbx_seq_one_letter_code
_entity_poly.pdbx_strand_id
1 'polypeptide(L)'
;MKIVIFFVVSFLLLWGAYILVGGWLSRLFGLDPSRKTPAHAMRDGLDYEPARASYLLPQHFSAIAAAGPIVGPILAALYFGWGPAWLWIIFGSILIGGIHDFTALVASIRHRGRSIAEVVRSYMTPRAYILFLIFVWCALVYVIIAFTDVTAGTFVQAASKEGAEAPGPAVATSSSIYLLLAVLMGLVLRFTRIGPIAAKMIFLPLVGVAIAIGPHLPLDLSRLWPNANIQQIWGYILLAYCFVAALVPVWLLLQPRGELGGYFLYIVMIAGVTGAIVGAVQGDFTIQTPMFKGWSAALPAGGALPLVPMLFITVACGACSGFHSIVASGTTSKQLDRETDAKPVAYGGMLLEGFFACLSLVTVMVLAPGQTSQNPNWIYAHGIA
;
A
#
# COMPACT_ATOMS: atom_id res chain seq x y z
N MET A 1 -26.89 6.54 2.30
CA MET A 1 -26.15 5.81 3.36
C MET A 1 -25.33 6.83 4.14
N LYS A 2 -25.33 6.82 5.48
CA LYS A 2 -24.44 7.72 6.24
C LYS A 2 -23.00 7.17 6.19
N ILE A 3 -21.99 8.02 6.13
CA ILE A 3 -20.56 7.62 6.10
C ILE A 3 -20.20 6.70 7.28
N VAL A 4 -20.81 6.95 8.45
CA VAL A 4 -20.69 6.07 9.62
C VAL A 4 -21.14 4.64 9.30
N ILE A 5 -22.30 4.48 8.65
CA ILE A 5 -22.83 3.16 8.26
C ILE A 5 -21.87 2.50 7.24
N PHE A 6 -21.34 3.28 6.29
CA PHE A 6 -20.37 2.78 5.32
C PHE A 6 -19.14 2.14 6.01
N PHE A 7 -18.52 2.84 6.96
CA PHE A 7 -17.36 2.30 7.69
C PHE A 7 -17.73 1.11 8.57
N VAL A 8 -18.85 1.18 9.31
CA VAL A 8 -19.29 0.07 10.17
C VAL A 8 -19.53 -1.19 9.35
N VAL A 9 -20.26 -1.09 8.24
CA VAL A 9 -20.54 -2.25 7.38
C VAL A 9 -19.24 -2.79 6.77
N SER A 10 -18.37 -1.92 6.26
CA SER A 10 -17.08 -2.34 5.68
C SER A 10 -16.21 -3.05 6.71
N PHE A 11 -16.10 -2.50 7.92
CA PHE A 11 -15.35 -3.10 9.01
C PHE A 11 -15.93 -4.47 9.41
N LEU A 12 -17.25 -4.58 9.59
CA LEU A 12 -17.89 -5.84 9.98
C LEU A 12 -17.71 -6.93 8.93
N LEU A 13 -17.78 -6.61 7.63
CA LEU A 13 -17.55 -7.57 6.55
C LEU A 13 -16.11 -8.06 6.54
N LEU A 14 -15.13 -7.15 6.62
CA LEU A 14 -13.71 -7.51 6.62
C LEU A 14 -13.31 -8.25 7.91
N TRP A 15 -13.82 -7.82 9.06
CA TRP A 15 -13.62 -8.50 10.34
C TRP A 15 -14.25 -9.90 10.35
N GLY A 16 -15.47 -10.03 9.86
CA GLY A 16 -16.15 -11.31 9.68
C GLY A 16 -15.34 -12.25 8.78
N ALA A 17 -14.80 -11.74 7.67
CA ALA A 17 -13.91 -12.49 6.79
C ALA A 17 -12.62 -12.92 7.48
N TYR A 18 -11.99 -12.05 8.29
CA TYR A 18 -10.80 -12.40 9.08
C TYR A 18 -11.05 -13.60 10.00
N ILE A 19 -12.20 -13.63 10.66
CA ILE A 19 -12.58 -14.74 11.54
C ILE A 19 -12.90 -16.00 10.72
N LEU A 20 -13.83 -15.88 9.77
CA LEU A 20 -14.43 -17.01 9.05
C LEU A 20 -13.50 -17.55 7.96
N VAL A 21 -13.19 -16.73 6.96
CA VAL A 21 -12.35 -17.12 5.81
C VAL A 21 -10.91 -17.31 6.25
N GLY A 22 -10.36 -16.37 7.03
CA GLY A 22 -9.00 -16.51 7.57
C GLY A 22 -8.86 -17.73 8.47
N GLY A 23 -9.86 -18.04 9.29
CA GLY A 23 -9.89 -19.26 10.11
C GLY A 23 -10.02 -20.53 9.27
N TRP A 24 -10.86 -20.53 8.24
CA TRP A 24 -10.99 -21.62 7.29
C TRP A 24 -9.68 -21.88 6.54
N LEU A 25 -9.00 -20.84 6.05
CA LEU A 25 -7.68 -20.94 5.40
C LEU A 25 -6.63 -21.54 6.33
N SER A 26 -6.55 -21.09 7.59
CA SER A 26 -5.60 -21.65 8.56
C SER A 26 -5.82 -23.15 8.78
N ARG A 27 -7.08 -23.61 8.81
CA ARG A 27 -7.42 -25.03 8.94
C ARG A 27 -7.15 -25.81 7.65
N LEU A 28 -7.52 -25.26 6.50
CA LEU A 28 -7.32 -25.87 5.18
C LEU A 28 -5.84 -26.16 4.92
N PHE A 29 -4.96 -25.21 5.24
CA PHE A 29 -3.52 -25.38 5.08
C PHE A 29 -2.87 -26.13 6.24
N GLY A 30 -3.58 -26.35 7.34
CA GLY A 30 -3.04 -27.02 8.53
C GLY A 30 -1.83 -26.28 9.10
N LEU A 31 -1.97 -24.97 9.35
CA LEU A 31 -0.89 -24.17 9.92
C LEU A 31 -0.54 -24.69 11.32
N ASP A 32 0.75 -24.90 11.56
CA ASP A 32 1.23 -25.53 12.78
C ASP A 32 2.26 -24.63 13.48
N PRO A 33 2.00 -24.15 14.71
CA PRO A 33 2.94 -23.29 15.43
C PRO A 33 4.25 -24.00 15.81
N SER A 34 4.30 -25.34 15.76
CA SER A 34 5.51 -26.12 16.06
C SER A 34 6.44 -26.29 14.86
N ARG A 35 5.95 -26.05 13.63
CA ARG A 35 6.79 -26.14 12.42
C ARG A 35 7.75 -24.96 12.36
N LYS A 36 9.04 -25.26 12.29
CA LYS A 36 10.09 -24.25 12.13
C LYS A 36 9.94 -23.55 10.78
N THR A 37 9.79 -22.23 10.82
CA THR A 37 9.77 -21.38 9.62
C THR A 37 11.18 -21.20 9.06
N PRO A 38 11.32 -20.75 7.80
CA PRO A 38 12.63 -20.43 7.23
C PRO A 38 13.40 -19.38 8.03
N ALA A 39 12.69 -18.44 8.66
CA ALA A 39 13.29 -17.42 9.53
C ALA A 39 14.13 -18.02 10.67
N HIS A 40 13.69 -19.18 11.21
CA HIS A 40 14.42 -19.91 12.25
C HIS A 40 15.40 -20.93 11.68
N ALA A 41 15.01 -21.66 10.63
CA ALA A 41 15.80 -22.76 10.09
C ALA A 41 17.00 -22.32 9.23
N MET A 42 16.93 -21.12 8.63
CA MET A 42 17.92 -20.57 7.70
C MET A 42 18.45 -19.21 8.16
N ARG A 43 18.38 -18.93 9.46
CA ARG A 43 18.75 -17.64 10.05
C ARG A 43 20.17 -17.21 9.66
N ASP A 44 20.29 -16.07 9.02
CA ASP A 44 21.56 -15.49 8.56
C ASP A 44 21.83 -14.09 9.14
N GLY A 45 20.85 -13.50 9.85
CA GLY A 45 20.97 -12.15 10.42
C GLY A 45 21.00 -11.03 9.37
N LEU A 46 20.64 -11.36 8.12
CA LEU A 46 20.56 -10.45 6.98
C LEU A 46 19.14 -10.48 6.38
N ASP A 47 18.77 -11.60 5.76
CA ASP A 47 17.51 -11.81 5.04
C ASP A 47 16.53 -12.67 5.86
N TYR A 48 17.05 -13.67 6.56
CA TYR A 48 16.30 -14.59 7.41
C TYR A 48 16.51 -14.22 8.87
N GLU A 49 15.50 -13.60 9.46
CA GLU A 49 15.51 -13.18 10.86
C GLU A 49 14.08 -13.21 11.42
N PRO A 50 13.80 -13.97 12.50
CA PRO A 50 12.44 -14.12 13.02
C PRO A 50 11.91 -12.81 13.60
N ALA A 51 10.75 -12.38 13.10
CA ALA A 51 10.03 -11.20 13.52
C ALA A 51 8.62 -11.60 14.01
N ARG A 52 8.25 -11.10 15.20
CA ARG A 52 6.90 -11.31 15.75
C ARG A 52 5.85 -10.73 14.80
N ALA A 53 4.68 -11.36 14.70
CA ALA A 53 3.58 -10.90 13.85
C ALA A 53 3.23 -9.41 14.03
N SER A 54 3.24 -8.89 15.26
CA SER A 54 2.95 -7.47 15.55
C SER A 54 3.99 -6.50 14.98
N TYR A 55 5.20 -6.98 14.73
CA TYR A 55 6.30 -6.22 14.14
C TYR A 55 6.33 -6.37 12.62
N LEU A 56 6.01 -7.57 12.13
CA LEU A 56 6.02 -7.90 10.70
C LEU A 56 4.77 -7.40 9.95
N LEU A 57 3.60 -7.43 10.59
CA LEU A 57 2.35 -6.98 9.98
C LEU A 57 2.41 -5.51 9.51
N PRO A 58 2.82 -4.51 10.32
CA PRO A 58 2.94 -3.14 9.84
C PRO A 58 3.87 -3.01 8.63
N GLN A 59 4.97 -3.77 8.59
CA GLN A 59 5.91 -3.76 7.47
C GLN A 59 5.30 -4.33 6.21
N HIS A 60 4.65 -5.50 6.33
CA HIS A 60 3.94 -6.12 5.23
C HIS A 60 2.82 -5.21 4.71
N PHE A 61 2.01 -4.66 5.63
CA PHE A 61 0.96 -3.69 5.32
C PHE A 61 1.52 -2.46 4.59
N SER A 62 2.61 -1.85 5.04
CA SER A 62 3.24 -0.72 4.34
C SER A 62 3.84 -1.08 2.98
N ALA A 63 4.23 -2.33 2.78
CA ALA A 63 4.80 -2.79 1.53
C ALA A 63 3.72 -3.07 0.47
N ILE A 64 2.52 -3.46 0.88
CA ILE A 64 1.38 -3.72 -0.02
C ILE A 64 0.51 -2.47 -0.21
N ALA A 65 0.29 -1.68 0.85
CA ALA A 65 -0.49 -0.45 0.82
C ALA A 65 0.36 0.72 0.30
N ALA A 66 0.61 0.71 -1.01
CA ALA A 66 1.24 1.81 -1.75
C ALA A 66 0.18 2.85 -2.21
N ALA A 67 0.46 3.60 -3.27
CA ALA A 67 -0.53 4.52 -3.87
C ALA A 67 -1.74 3.79 -4.48
N GLY A 68 -1.63 2.48 -4.72
CA GLY A 68 -2.64 1.66 -5.37
C GLY A 68 -4.01 1.68 -4.69
N PRO A 69 -4.13 1.34 -3.38
CA PRO A 69 -5.39 1.43 -2.64
C PRO A 69 -5.93 2.87 -2.48
N ILE A 70 -5.22 3.90 -2.95
CA ILE A 70 -5.72 5.28 -3.00
C ILE A 70 -6.25 5.59 -4.39
N VAL A 71 -5.36 5.47 -5.39
CA VAL A 71 -5.62 5.88 -6.78
C VAL A 71 -6.75 5.05 -7.40
N GLY A 72 -6.71 3.72 -7.23
CA GLY A 72 -7.67 2.81 -7.84
C GLY A 72 -9.12 3.06 -7.39
N PRO A 73 -9.42 3.02 -6.08
CA PRO A 73 -10.76 3.30 -5.55
C PRO A 73 -11.31 4.66 -5.96
N ILE A 74 -10.47 5.70 -5.95
CA ILE A 74 -10.88 7.05 -6.38
C ILE A 74 -11.27 7.03 -7.85
N LEU A 75 -10.40 6.55 -8.75
CA LEU A 75 -10.70 6.48 -10.17
C LEU A 75 -11.96 5.65 -10.46
N ALA A 76 -12.13 4.51 -9.79
CA ALA A 76 -13.31 3.68 -9.95
C ALA A 76 -14.60 4.40 -9.53
N ALA A 77 -14.56 5.19 -8.44
CA ALA A 77 -15.70 6.02 -8.03
C ALA A 77 -16.01 7.13 -9.04
N LEU A 78 -14.96 7.72 -9.64
CA LEU A 78 -15.13 8.74 -10.67
C LEU A 78 -15.77 8.17 -11.94
N TYR A 79 -15.38 6.97 -12.35
CA TYR A 79 -15.89 6.34 -13.57
C TYR A 79 -17.24 5.65 -13.37
N PHE A 80 -17.39 4.83 -12.32
CA PHE A 80 -18.50 3.88 -12.18
C PHE A 80 -19.43 4.18 -10.99
N GLY A 81 -19.03 5.10 -10.11
CA GLY A 81 -19.71 5.38 -8.84
C GLY A 81 -19.10 4.61 -7.67
N TRP A 82 -19.38 5.04 -6.45
CA TRP A 82 -18.73 4.48 -5.26
C TRP A 82 -19.24 3.06 -4.92
N GLY A 83 -20.46 2.69 -5.31
CA GLY A 83 -21.07 1.40 -5.00
C GLY A 83 -20.32 0.22 -5.61
N PRO A 84 -20.12 0.18 -6.96
CA PRO A 84 -19.33 -0.87 -7.59
C PRO A 84 -17.89 -0.95 -7.07
N ALA A 85 -17.25 0.20 -6.86
CA ALA A 85 -15.90 0.28 -6.29
C ALA A 85 -15.86 -0.37 -4.90
N TRP A 86 -16.79 0.00 -4.02
CA TRP A 86 -16.90 -0.56 -2.67
C TRP A 86 -17.12 -2.07 -2.69
N LEU A 87 -18.07 -2.57 -3.48
CA LEU A 87 -18.33 -4.01 -3.59
C LEU A 87 -17.08 -4.77 -4.02
N TRP A 88 -16.38 -4.26 -5.03
CA TRP A 88 -15.16 -4.90 -5.50
C TRP A 88 -14.01 -4.83 -4.49
N ILE A 89 -13.84 -3.73 -3.77
CA ILE A 89 -12.84 -3.63 -2.69
C ILE A 89 -13.11 -4.70 -1.63
N ILE A 90 -14.36 -4.83 -1.18
CA ILE A 90 -14.73 -5.81 -0.15
C ILE A 90 -14.57 -7.25 -0.68
N PHE A 91 -15.21 -7.61 -1.78
CA PHE A 91 -15.16 -8.99 -2.28
C PHE A 91 -13.79 -9.37 -2.81
N GLY A 92 -13.12 -8.47 -3.51
CA GLY A 92 -11.77 -8.68 -4.00
C GLY A 92 -10.80 -8.91 -2.85
N SER A 93 -10.72 -8.00 -1.87
CA SER A 93 -9.80 -8.15 -0.74
C SER A 93 -10.03 -9.44 0.06
N ILE A 94 -11.29 -9.87 0.21
CA ILE A 94 -11.64 -11.09 0.94
C ILE A 94 -11.30 -12.37 0.15
N LEU A 95 -11.73 -12.46 -1.12
CA LEU A 95 -11.78 -13.70 -1.88
C LEU A 95 -10.63 -13.86 -2.87
N ILE A 96 -10.04 -12.76 -3.34
CA ILE A 96 -8.99 -12.78 -4.36
C ILE A 96 -7.69 -12.37 -3.72
N GLY A 97 -7.60 -11.11 -3.26
CA GLY A 97 -6.41 -10.57 -2.64
C GLY A 97 -5.97 -11.39 -1.44
N GLY A 98 -6.84 -11.54 -0.45
CA GLY A 98 -6.45 -12.14 0.83
C GLY A 98 -6.10 -13.61 0.69
N ILE A 99 -6.89 -14.36 -0.09
CA ILE A 99 -6.60 -15.78 -0.35
C ILE A 99 -5.27 -15.90 -1.10
N HIS A 100 -5.05 -15.12 -2.17
CA HIS A 100 -3.82 -15.22 -2.95
C HIS A 100 -2.58 -14.84 -2.14
N ASP A 101 -2.63 -13.77 -1.35
CA ASP A 101 -1.50 -13.34 -0.53
C ASP A 101 -1.14 -14.38 0.54
N PHE A 102 -2.16 -14.86 1.25
CA PHE A 102 -2.02 -15.89 2.28
C PHE A 102 -1.44 -17.18 1.70
N THR A 103 -2.00 -17.65 0.58
CA THR A 103 -1.54 -18.90 -0.05
C THR A 103 -0.12 -18.77 -0.61
N ALA A 104 0.24 -17.62 -1.18
CA ALA A 104 1.60 -17.36 -1.64
C ALA A 104 2.61 -17.33 -0.48
N LEU A 105 2.26 -16.71 0.66
CA LEU A 105 3.09 -16.72 1.86
C LEU A 105 3.29 -18.15 2.38
N VAL A 106 2.20 -18.91 2.54
CA VAL A 106 2.25 -20.29 3.06
C VAL A 106 3.02 -21.22 2.11
N ALA A 107 2.83 -21.06 0.80
CA ALA A 107 3.63 -21.78 -0.19
C ALA A 107 5.11 -21.44 -0.04
N SER A 108 5.47 -20.17 0.07
CA SER A 108 6.86 -19.74 0.19
C SER A 108 7.54 -20.26 1.46
N ILE A 109 6.92 -20.14 2.63
CA ILE A 109 7.52 -20.63 3.89
C ILE A 109 7.78 -22.13 3.88
N ARG A 110 6.92 -22.91 3.20
CA ARG A 110 7.10 -24.36 3.01
C ARG A 110 8.16 -24.70 1.97
N HIS A 111 8.53 -23.74 1.12
CA HIS A 111 9.60 -23.83 0.13
C HIS A 111 10.79 -22.96 0.51
N ARG A 112 11.14 -22.92 1.82
CA ARG A 112 12.35 -22.27 2.32
C ARG A 112 12.43 -20.76 2.09
N GLY A 113 11.29 -20.07 2.03
CA GLY A 113 11.24 -18.61 1.81
C GLY A 113 11.56 -18.20 0.37
N ARG A 114 11.40 -19.12 -0.60
CA ARG A 114 11.61 -18.84 -2.02
C ARG A 114 10.46 -18.02 -2.60
N SER A 115 10.79 -17.23 -3.63
CA SER A 115 9.78 -16.45 -4.35
C SER A 115 8.76 -17.36 -5.02
N ILE A 116 7.54 -16.86 -5.22
CA ILE A 116 6.50 -17.64 -5.92
C ILE A 116 6.95 -18.08 -7.32
N ALA A 117 7.75 -17.25 -8.01
CA ALA A 117 8.32 -17.58 -9.31
C ALA A 117 9.24 -18.81 -9.25
N GLU A 118 10.06 -18.93 -8.21
CA GLU A 118 10.89 -20.13 -8.00
C GLU A 118 10.06 -21.35 -7.59
N VAL A 119 9.01 -21.17 -6.80
CA VAL A 119 8.13 -22.27 -6.37
C VAL A 119 7.43 -22.90 -7.58
N VAL A 120 6.84 -22.08 -8.46
CA VAL A 120 6.10 -22.59 -9.63
C VAL A 120 7.00 -23.28 -10.66
N ARG A 121 8.31 -22.97 -10.69
CA ARG A 121 9.28 -23.66 -11.55
C ARG A 121 9.25 -25.18 -11.37
N SER A 122 8.99 -25.65 -10.15
CA SER A 122 8.92 -27.09 -9.84
C SER A 122 7.67 -27.80 -10.37
N TYR A 123 6.65 -27.04 -10.79
CA TYR A 123 5.36 -27.55 -11.25
C TYR A 123 5.05 -27.20 -12.72
N MET A 124 5.98 -26.54 -13.42
CA MET A 124 5.79 -26.08 -14.80
C MET A 124 6.77 -26.73 -15.76
N THR A 125 6.35 -26.94 -17.01
CA THR A 125 7.28 -27.29 -18.09
C THR A 125 8.22 -26.11 -18.37
N PRO A 126 9.43 -26.35 -18.92
CA PRO A 126 10.38 -25.27 -19.20
C PRO A 126 9.81 -24.15 -20.07
N ARG A 127 8.97 -24.49 -21.07
CA ARG A 127 8.31 -23.51 -21.94
C ARG A 127 7.30 -22.65 -21.18
N ALA A 128 6.44 -23.27 -20.39
CA ALA A 128 5.45 -22.56 -19.58
C ALA A 128 6.14 -21.64 -18.55
N TYR A 129 7.23 -22.12 -17.94
CA TYR A 129 8.01 -21.33 -16.99
C TYR A 129 8.64 -20.09 -17.64
N ILE A 130 9.21 -20.21 -18.84
CA ILE A 130 9.77 -19.06 -19.57
C ILE A 130 8.68 -18.04 -19.92
N LEU A 131 7.53 -18.50 -20.43
CA LEU A 131 6.40 -17.61 -20.73
C LEU A 131 5.89 -16.89 -19.47
N PHE A 132 5.76 -17.62 -18.37
CA PHE A 132 5.40 -17.05 -17.07
C PHE A 132 6.43 -16.01 -16.61
N LEU A 133 7.72 -16.29 -16.74
CA LEU A 133 8.78 -15.36 -16.34
C LEU A 133 8.77 -14.08 -17.20
N ILE A 134 8.57 -14.19 -18.51
CA ILE A 134 8.43 -13.03 -19.42
C ILE A 134 7.22 -12.19 -19.00
N PHE A 135 6.09 -12.83 -18.71
CA PHE A 135 4.89 -12.14 -18.24
C PHE A 135 5.15 -11.40 -16.91
N VAL A 136 5.74 -12.07 -15.91
CA VAL A 136 6.07 -11.46 -14.63
C VAL A 136 7.05 -10.30 -14.81
N TRP A 137 8.05 -10.46 -15.68
CA TRP A 137 9.01 -9.39 -15.97
C TRP A 137 8.32 -8.16 -16.58
N CYS A 138 7.50 -8.34 -17.61
CA CYS A 138 6.73 -7.24 -18.21
C CYS A 138 5.79 -6.57 -17.20
N ALA A 139 5.12 -7.37 -16.36
CA ALA A 139 4.23 -6.86 -15.32
C ALA A 139 4.99 -6.05 -14.25
N LEU A 140 6.16 -6.51 -13.81
CA LEU A 140 7.01 -5.79 -12.87
C LEU A 140 7.53 -4.48 -13.45
N VAL A 141 7.95 -4.47 -14.71
CA VAL A 141 8.34 -3.24 -15.42
C VAL A 141 7.18 -2.25 -15.45
N TYR A 142 5.98 -2.69 -15.82
CA TYR A 142 4.79 -1.85 -15.84
C TYR A 142 4.46 -1.26 -14.46
N VAL A 143 4.47 -2.09 -13.42
CA VAL A 143 4.18 -1.67 -12.04
C VAL A 143 5.22 -0.66 -11.53
N ILE A 144 6.51 -0.89 -11.81
CA ILE A 144 7.58 0.05 -11.43
C ILE A 144 7.36 1.40 -12.11
N ILE A 145 7.06 1.42 -13.41
CA ILE A 145 6.79 2.67 -14.16
C ILE A 145 5.57 3.38 -13.58
N ALA A 146 4.46 2.67 -13.38
CA ALA A 146 3.22 3.25 -12.87
C ALA A 146 3.40 3.88 -11.48
N PHE A 147 4.06 3.19 -10.55
CA PHE A 147 4.30 3.73 -9.21
C PHE A 147 5.35 4.85 -9.20
N THR A 148 6.36 4.78 -10.08
CA THR A 148 7.33 5.87 -10.25
C THR A 148 6.62 7.13 -10.74
N ASP A 149 5.76 7.01 -11.74
CA ASP A 149 5.00 8.14 -12.28
C ASP A 149 4.05 8.76 -11.25
N VAL A 150 3.26 7.94 -10.56
CA VAL A 150 2.36 8.41 -9.50
C VAL A 150 3.13 9.12 -8.38
N THR A 151 4.27 8.56 -7.96
CA THR A 151 5.10 9.17 -6.90
C THR A 151 5.74 10.47 -7.37
N ALA A 152 6.37 10.48 -8.56
CA ALA A 152 6.96 11.69 -9.13
C ALA A 152 5.91 12.79 -9.34
N GLY A 153 4.70 12.42 -9.77
CA GLY A 153 3.56 13.32 -9.90
C GLY A 153 3.16 13.99 -8.58
N THR A 154 3.27 13.29 -7.43
CA THR A 154 3.04 13.91 -6.12
C THR A 154 4.08 14.98 -5.79
N PHE A 155 5.33 14.85 -6.26
CA PHE A 155 6.41 15.79 -5.94
C PHE A 155 6.35 17.08 -6.76
N VAL A 156 5.53 17.14 -7.79
CA VAL A 156 5.37 18.32 -8.67
C VAL A 156 3.98 18.95 -8.58
N GLN A 157 3.10 18.43 -7.74
CA GLN A 157 1.73 18.90 -7.61
C GLN A 157 1.64 20.33 -7.03
N ALA A 158 0.78 21.16 -7.61
CA ALA A 158 0.56 22.55 -7.23
C ALA A 158 -0.29 22.71 -5.95
N ALA A 159 -0.16 23.87 -5.28
CA ALA A 159 -0.71 24.18 -3.96
C ALA A 159 -2.23 24.25 -3.86
N SER A 160 -2.74 23.72 -2.74
CA SER A 160 -4.15 23.57 -2.39
C SER A 160 -4.83 24.86 -1.91
N LYS A 161 -4.11 25.96 -1.74
CA LYS A 161 -4.66 27.25 -1.33
C LYS A 161 -3.96 28.39 -2.06
N GLU A 162 -4.72 29.42 -2.44
CA GLU A 162 -4.15 30.74 -2.69
C GLU A 162 -3.35 31.16 -1.44
N GLY A 163 -2.02 31.24 -1.58
CA GLY A 163 -1.08 31.53 -0.48
C GLY A 163 -0.45 30.32 0.23
N ALA A 164 -0.75 29.08 -0.15
CA ALA A 164 0.04 27.93 0.30
C ALA A 164 1.24 27.71 -0.61
N GLU A 165 2.44 27.64 -0.04
CA GLU A 165 3.65 27.29 -0.77
C GLU A 165 3.63 25.81 -1.20
N ALA A 166 4.18 25.56 -2.39
CA ALA A 166 4.21 24.31 -3.16
C ALA A 166 4.10 22.97 -2.36
N PRO A 167 2.96 22.25 -2.40
CA PRO A 167 2.73 21.02 -1.64
C PRO A 167 3.50 19.86 -2.24
N GLY A 168 3.75 19.84 -3.55
CA GLY A 168 4.54 18.78 -4.17
C GLY A 168 6.00 18.79 -3.68
N PRO A 169 6.72 19.90 -3.84
CA PRO A 169 8.06 20.07 -3.27
C PRO A 169 8.11 19.82 -1.75
N ALA A 170 7.07 20.20 -1.01
CA ALA A 170 6.98 19.88 0.42
C ALA A 170 6.90 18.37 0.68
N VAL A 171 6.08 17.64 -0.08
CA VAL A 171 5.97 16.16 -0.01
C VAL A 171 7.29 15.50 -0.39
N ALA A 172 8.02 16.04 -1.38
CA ALA A 172 9.36 15.56 -1.75
C ALA A 172 10.36 15.70 -0.59
N THR A 173 10.34 16.85 0.10
CA THR A 173 11.16 17.09 1.30
C THR A 173 10.80 16.13 2.42
N SER A 174 9.52 16.03 2.79
CA SER A 174 9.07 15.14 3.87
C SER A 174 9.42 13.69 3.58
N SER A 175 9.25 13.24 2.32
CA SER A 175 9.61 11.88 1.88
C SER A 175 11.12 11.63 1.97
N SER A 176 11.94 12.62 1.59
CA SER A 176 13.40 12.51 1.65
C SER A 176 13.91 12.42 3.10
N ILE A 177 13.37 13.26 4.00
CA ILE A 177 13.70 13.22 5.42
C ILE A 177 13.22 11.89 6.03
N TYR A 178 12.02 11.42 5.67
CA TYR A 178 11.51 10.12 6.11
C TYR A 178 12.44 8.96 5.72
N LEU A 179 12.95 8.94 4.49
CA LEU A 179 13.91 7.93 4.05
C LEU A 179 15.22 8.00 4.83
N LEU A 180 15.71 9.21 5.11
CA LEU A 180 16.88 9.41 5.96
C LEU A 180 16.65 8.88 7.38
N LEU A 181 15.49 9.19 7.98
CA LEU A 181 15.11 8.70 9.31
C LEU A 181 15.04 7.16 9.34
N ALA A 182 14.54 6.53 8.28
CA ALA A 182 14.54 5.07 8.17
C ALA A 182 15.97 4.48 8.19
N VAL A 183 16.88 5.05 7.41
CA VAL A 183 18.30 4.63 7.42
C VAL A 183 18.93 4.83 8.79
N LEU A 184 18.71 5.99 9.42
CA LEU A 184 19.20 6.28 10.76
C LEU A 184 18.64 5.31 11.81
N MET A 185 17.36 4.99 11.73
CA MET A 185 16.74 4.01 12.61
C MET A 185 17.36 2.61 12.41
N GLY A 186 17.63 2.20 11.17
CA GLY A 186 18.34 0.96 10.86
C GLY A 186 19.74 0.91 11.48
N LEU A 187 20.51 2.00 11.36
CA LEU A 187 21.82 2.12 11.99
C LEU A 187 21.75 2.07 13.52
N VAL A 188 20.79 2.78 14.12
CA VAL A 188 20.57 2.77 15.57
C VAL A 188 20.22 1.36 16.06
N LEU A 189 19.28 0.67 15.40
CA LEU A 189 18.89 -0.69 15.76
C LEU A 189 20.03 -1.70 15.62
N ARG A 190 20.95 -1.49 14.67
CA ARG A 190 22.07 -2.41 14.43
C ARG A 190 23.24 -2.18 15.37
N PHE A 191 23.63 -0.93 15.61
CA PHE A 191 24.86 -0.59 16.31
C PHE A 191 24.67 -0.17 17.77
N THR A 192 23.43 0.09 18.20
CA THR A 192 23.13 0.41 19.60
C THR A 192 22.35 -0.72 20.26
N ARG A 193 22.26 -0.69 21.60
CA ARG A 193 21.43 -1.63 22.38
C ARG A 193 19.97 -1.17 22.53
N ILE A 194 19.55 -0.15 21.77
CA ILE A 194 18.19 0.36 21.82
C ILE A 194 17.25 -0.69 21.23
N GLY A 195 16.27 -1.13 22.02
CA GLY A 195 15.28 -2.09 21.55
C GLY A 195 14.33 -1.49 20.49
N PRO A 196 13.66 -2.32 19.67
CA PRO A 196 12.77 -1.86 18.59
C PRO A 196 11.68 -0.88 19.04
N ILE A 197 11.11 -1.11 20.22
CA ILE A 197 10.06 -0.24 20.80
C ILE A 197 10.61 1.15 21.09
N ALA A 198 11.80 1.24 21.70
CA ALA A 198 12.41 2.52 22.05
C ALA A 198 12.83 3.29 20.79
N ALA A 199 13.41 2.62 19.79
CA ALA A 199 13.72 3.24 18.51
C ALA A 199 12.45 3.81 17.85
N LYS A 200 11.38 3.01 17.78
CA LYS A 200 10.09 3.48 17.23
C LYS A 200 9.53 4.69 17.98
N MET A 201 9.59 4.71 19.31
CA MET A 201 9.11 5.84 20.11
C MET A 201 9.89 7.15 19.84
N ILE A 202 11.12 7.04 19.32
CA ILE A 202 11.94 8.19 18.93
C ILE A 202 11.66 8.56 17.47
N PHE A 203 11.77 7.60 16.55
CA PHE A 203 11.76 7.86 15.11
C PHE A 203 10.36 8.09 14.54
N LEU A 204 9.31 7.48 15.10
CA LEU A 204 7.95 7.67 14.59
C LEU A 204 7.43 9.11 14.78
N PRO A 205 7.59 9.77 15.96
CA PRO A 205 7.30 11.20 16.07
C PRO A 205 8.13 12.09 15.15
N LEU A 206 9.39 11.71 14.88
CA LEU A 206 10.25 12.43 13.94
C LEU A 206 9.71 12.39 12.50
N VAL A 207 8.98 11.34 12.11
CA VAL A 207 8.25 11.33 10.83
C VAL A 207 7.18 12.45 10.81
N GLY A 208 6.46 12.66 11.91
CA GLY A 208 5.51 13.77 12.03
C GLY A 208 6.21 15.13 11.94
N VAL A 209 7.37 15.28 12.56
CA VAL A 209 8.22 16.48 12.43
C VAL A 209 8.69 16.68 11.00
N ALA A 210 9.08 15.62 10.29
CA ALA A 210 9.48 15.68 8.88
C ALA A 210 8.34 16.17 7.96
N ILE A 211 7.10 15.80 8.29
CA ILE A 211 5.90 16.28 7.59
C ILE A 211 5.64 17.76 7.89
N ALA A 212 5.80 18.18 9.14
CA ALA A 212 5.62 19.58 9.54
C ALA A 212 6.71 20.50 8.94
N ILE A 213 7.95 20.03 8.81
CA ILE A 213 9.07 20.80 8.25
C ILE A 213 9.02 20.87 6.71
N GLY A 214 8.46 19.86 6.05
CA GLY A 214 8.43 19.76 4.58
C GLY A 214 7.98 21.05 3.87
N PRO A 215 6.83 21.65 4.26
CA PRO A 215 6.35 22.91 3.69
C PRO A 215 7.29 24.10 3.87
N HIS A 216 8.13 24.11 4.91
CA HIS A 216 9.07 25.20 5.19
C HIS A 216 10.39 25.07 4.42
N LEU A 217 10.71 23.88 3.89
CA LEU A 217 11.93 23.62 3.12
C LEU A 217 11.59 22.88 1.81
N PRO A 218 10.80 23.48 0.89
CA PRO A 218 10.35 22.79 -0.32
C PRO A 218 11.52 22.45 -1.26
N LEU A 219 11.70 21.16 -1.56
CA LEU A 219 12.67 20.66 -2.52
C LEU A 219 12.14 20.86 -3.95
N ASP A 220 12.19 22.11 -4.39
CA ASP A 220 11.67 22.52 -5.69
C ASP A 220 12.77 22.49 -6.77
N LEU A 221 12.82 21.36 -7.50
CA LEU A 221 13.74 21.19 -8.63
C LEU A 221 13.43 22.12 -9.81
N SER A 222 12.24 22.73 -9.88
CA SER A 222 11.91 23.70 -10.94
C SER A 222 12.78 24.96 -10.86
N ARG A 223 13.26 25.31 -9.67
CA ARG A 223 14.21 26.42 -9.46
C ARG A 223 15.57 26.14 -10.07
N LEU A 224 15.98 24.87 -10.14
CA LEU A 224 17.27 24.45 -10.68
C LEU A 224 17.20 24.19 -12.20
N TRP A 225 16.07 23.66 -12.69
CA TRP A 225 15.87 23.33 -14.10
C TRP A 225 14.50 23.82 -14.63
N PRO A 226 14.31 25.14 -14.77
CA PRO A 226 12.99 25.73 -15.05
C PRO A 226 12.34 25.30 -16.38
N ASN A 227 13.14 24.92 -17.38
CA ASN A 227 12.65 24.51 -18.70
C ASN A 227 12.58 22.98 -18.89
N ALA A 228 12.85 22.20 -17.85
CA ALA A 228 12.86 20.74 -17.93
C ALA A 228 11.55 20.13 -17.40
N ASN A 229 11.26 18.91 -17.85
CA ASN A 229 10.15 18.15 -17.28
C ASN A 229 10.53 17.63 -15.88
N ILE A 230 10.13 18.37 -14.85
CA ILE A 230 10.49 18.08 -13.45
C ILE A 230 9.97 16.72 -12.98
N GLN A 231 8.79 16.30 -13.44
CA GLN A 231 8.23 14.99 -13.10
C GLN A 231 9.11 13.85 -13.65
N GLN A 232 9.61 13.98 -14.88
CA GLN A 232 10.54 13.01 -15.45
C GLN A 232 11.88 12.98 -14.71
N ILE A 233 12.40 14.14 -14.30
CA ILE A 233 13.63 14.21 -13.49
C ILE A 233 13.45 13.47 -12.17
N TRP A 234 12.35 13.73 -11.46
CA TRP A 234 12.00 12.96 -10.25
C TRP A 234 11.85 11.47 -10.53
N GLY A 235 11.27 11.10 -11.67
CA GLY A 235 11.18 9.70 -12.11
C GLY A 235 12.56 9.03 -12.19
N TYR A 236 13.55 9.68 -12.82
CA TYR A 236 14.91 9.15 -12.89
C TYR A 236 15.59 9.06 -11.51
N ILE A 237 15.40 10.06 -10.64
CA ILE A 237 15.92 10.06 -9.27
C ILE A 237 15.32 8.90 -8.46
N LEU A 238 14.00 8.70 -8.55
CA LEU A 238 13.30 7.61 -7.85
C LEU A 238 13.74 6.23 -8.35
N LEU A 239 13.94 6.06 -9.66
CA LEU A 239 14.46 4.81 -10.22
C LEU A 239 15.89 4.53 -9.76
N ALA A 240 16.76 5.54 -9.74
CA ALA A 240 18.12 5.43 -9.21
C ALA A 240 18.10 5.06 -7.70
N TYR A 241 17.21 5.68 -6.94
CA TYR A 241 16.99 5.32 -5.54
C TYR A 241 16.54 3.86 -5.39
N CYS A 242 15.55 3.41 -6.16
CA CYS A 242 15.07 2.01 -6.12
C CYS A 242 16.18 1.02 -6.46
N PHE A 243 17.07 1.35 -7.40
CA PHE A 243 18.24 0.54 -7.71
C PHE A 243 19.19 0.43 -6.52
N VAL A 244 19.53 1.55 -5.87
CA VAL A 244 20.37 1.54 -4.66
C VAL A 244 19.68 0.79 -3.52
N ALA A 245 18.37 1.01 -3.32
CA ALA A 245 17.56 0.36 -2.29
C ALA A 245 17.51 -1.16 -2.45
N ALA A 246 17.58 -1.68 -3.69
CA ALA A 246 17.63 -3.11 -3.96
C ALA A 246 19.01 -3.74 -3.66
N LEU A 247 20.07 -2.95 -3.58
CA LEU A 247 21.43 -3.42 -3.30
C LEU A 247 21.79 -3.36 -1.81
N VAL A 248 21.18 -2.44 -1.05
CA VAL A 248 21.46 -2.30 0.38
C VAL A 248 20.80 -3.41 1.21
N PRO A 249 21.39 -3.82 2.33
CA PRO A 249 20.80 -4.82 3.20
C PRO A 249 19.41 -4.45 3.72
N VAL A 250 18.53 -5.45 3.85
CA VAL A 250 17.13 -5.26 4.29
C VAL A 250 17.03 -4.52 5.63
N TRP A 251 17.91 -4.84 6.58
CA TRP A 251 17.95 -4.23 7.92
C TRP A 251 18.27 -2.72 7.90
N LEU A 252 18.98 -2.23 6.87
CA LEU A 252 19.43 -0.84 6.81
C LEU A 252 18.31 0.09 6.34
N LEU A 253 17.51 -0.35 5.37
CA LEU A 253 16.50 0.50 4.73
C LEU A 253 15.12 -0.13 4.74
N LEU A 254 14.92 -1.28 4.08
CA LEU A 254 13.58 -1.83 3.83
C LEU A 254 12.80 -2.13 5.11
N GLN A 255 13.44 -2.75 6.10
CA GLN A 255 12.80 -3.11 7.37
C GLN A 255 12.47 -1.87 8.23
N PRO A 256 13.43 -0.96 8.52
CA PRO A 256 13.14 0.30 9.22
C PRO A 256 12.08 1.17 8.52
N ARG A 257 12.17 1.29 7.19
CA ARG A 257 11.21 2.04 6.37
C ARG A 257 9.83 1.40 6.45
N GLY A 258 9.73 0.09 6.27
CA GLY A 258 8.45 -0.62 6.38
C GLY A 258 7.82 -0.46 7.76
N GLU A 259 8.63 -0.45 8.82
CA GLU A 259 8.15 -0.28 10.18
C GLU A 259 7.58 1.12 10.39
N LEU A 260 8.37 2.16 10.14
CA LEU A 260 7.93 3.55 10.32
C LEU A 260 6.70 3.84 9.44
N GLY A 261 6.75 3.42 8.17
CA GLY A 261 5.65 3.60 7.21
C GLY A 261 4.38 2.87 7.64
N GLY A 262 4.47 1.64 8.14
CA GLY A 262 3.32 0.85 8.57
C GLY A 262 2.59 1.45 9.76
N TYR A 263 3.33 1.86 10.79
CA TYR A 263 2.72 2.54 11.94
C TYR A 263 2.17 3.92 11.57
N PHE A 264 2.88 4.67 10.74
CA PHE A 264 2.36 5.94 10.22
C PHE A 264 1.05 5.73 9.46
N LEU A 265 0.96 4.70 8.62
CA LEU A 265 -0.24 4.37 7.87
C LEU A 265 -1.41 4.00 8.79
N TYR A 266 -1.17 3.29 9.90
CA TYR A 266 -2.20 3.07 10.91
C TYR A 266 -2.69 4.35 11.56
N ILE A 267 -1.77 5.28 11.88
CA ILE A 267 -2.14 6.58 12.45
C ILE A 267 -3.01 7.35 11.46
N VAL A 268 -2.60 7.45 10.19
CA VAL A 268 -3.36 8.12 9.14
C VAL A 268 -4.72 7.47 8.93
N MET A 269 -4.80 6.14 8.93
CA MET A 269 -6.05 5.42 8.77
C MET A 269 -7.01 5.66 9.95
N ILE A 270 -6.52 5.59 11.19
CA ILE A 270 -7.34 5.85 12.39
C ILE A 270 -7.80 7.31 12.42
N ALA A 271 -6.90 8.25 12.17
CA ALA A 271 -7.20 9.68 12.13
C ALA A 271 -8.21 10.00 11.01
N GLY A 272 -8.01 9.47 9.81
CA GLY A 272 -8.91 9.68 8.66
C GLY A 272 -10.30 9.10 8.88
N VAL A 273 -10.41 7.87 9.39
CA VAL A 273 -11.72 7.27 9.72
C VAL A 273 -12.42 8.06 10.82
N THR A 274 -11.69 8.45 11.88
CA THR A 274 -12.25 9.25 12.98
C THR A 274 -12.72 10.61 12.49
N GLY A 275 -11.90 11.32 11.72
CA GLY A 275 -12.24 12.61 11.12
C GLY A 275 -13.47 12.53 10.22
N ALA A 276 -13.53 11.52 9.34
CA ALA A 276 -14.68 11.29 8.48
C ALA A 276 -15.97 10.98 9.25
N ILE A 277 -15.89 10.22 10.35
CA ILE A 277 -17.04 9.94 11.23
C ILE A 277 -17.49 11.20 11.94
N VAL A 278 -16.56 11.97 12.52
CA VAL A 278 -16.86 13.22 13.23
C VAL A 278 -17.51 14.24 12.30
N GLY A 279 -16.94 14.49 11.12
CA GLY A 279 -17.52 15.39 10.12
C GLY A 279 -18.89 14.92 9.60
N ALA A 280 -19.10 13.61 9.48
CA ALA A 280 -20.40 13.05 9.12
C ALA A 280 -21.46 13.21 10.22
N VAL A 281 -21.06 13.21 11.51
CA VAL A 281 -21.96 13.41 12.64
C VAL A 281 -22.30 14.90 12.83
N GLN A 282 -21.34 15.79 12.60
CA GLN A 282 -21.55 17.24 12.65
C GLN A 282 -22.41 17.76 11.49
N GLY A 283 -22.53 16.99 10.41
CA GLY A 283 -23.37 17.30 9.25
C GLY A 283 -22.60 17.93 8.09
N ASP A 284 -21.31 18.17 8.24
CA ASP A 284 -20.44 18.79 7.23
C ASP A 284 -20.14 17.84 6.07
N PHE A 285 -20.15 16.53 6.30
CA PHE A 285 -19.85 15.52 5.28
C PHE A 285 -21.09 14.73 4.85
N THR A 286 -21.63 15.11 3.70
CA THR A 286 -22.65 14.35 2.98
C THR A 286 -22.07 13.70 1.73
N ILE A 287 -22.57 12.52 1.36
CA ILE A 287 -22.14 11.82 0.14
C ILE A 287 -22.64 12.63 -1.07
N GLN A 288 -21.71 13.22 -1.82
CA GLN A 288 -21.97 13.99 -3.04
C GLN A 288 -21.85 13.13 -4.31
N THR A 289 -21.03 12.08 -4.25
CA THR A 289 -20.79 11.21 -5.40
C THR A 289 -21.94 10.19 -5.56
N PRO A 290 -22.47 9.99 -6.79
CA PRO A 290 -23.52 8.99 -7.03
C PRO A 290 -23.02 7.56 -6.75
N MET A 291 -23.93 6.72 -6.25
CA MET A 291 -23.64 5.31 -5.95
C MET A 291 -23.29 4.52 -7.21
N PHE A 292 -23.97 4.79 -8.31
CA PHE A 292 -23.76 4.13 -9.59
C PHE A 292 -23.88 5.16 -10.72
N LYS A 293 -22.87 5.22 -11.59
CA LYS A 293 -22.83 6.14 -12.74
C LYS A 293 -23.22 5.49 -14.06
N GLY A 294 -23.23 4.16 -14.12
CA GLY A 294 -23.57 3.39 -15.31
C GLY A 294 -22.62 2.22 -15.56
N TRP A 295 -22.96 1.41 -16.56
CA TRP A 295 -22.16 0.26 -17.01
C TRP A 295 -20.99 0.65 -17.92
N SER A 296 -20.92 1.91 -18.33
CA SER A 296 -19.80 2.45 -19.07
C SER A 296 -19.56 3.91 -18.69
N ALA A 297 -18.28 4.28 -18.61
CA ALA A 297 -17.84 5.66 -18.35
C ALA A 297 -17.31 6.28 -19.64
N ALA A 298 -17.77 7.49 -19.96
CA ALA A 298 -17.25 8.23 -21.11
C ALA A 298 -15.81 8.70 -20.83
N LEU A 299 -14.91 8.48 -21.78
CA LEU A 299 -13.52 8.95 -21.70
C LEU A 299 -13.40 10.36 -22.31
N PRO A 300 -12.58 11.26 -21.74
CA PRO A 300 -12.34 12.60 -22.30
C PRO A 300 -11.78 12.58 -23.73
N ALA A 301 -11.03 11.53 -24.08
CA ALA A 301 -10.41 11.35 -25.40
C ALA A 301 -11.33 10.67 -26.44
N GLY A 302 -12.61 10.47 -26.10
CA GLY A 302 -13.54 9.65 -26.88
C GLY A 302 -13.45 8.15 -26.50
N GLY A 303 -14.59 7.45 -26.64
CA GLY A 303 -14.73 6.05 -26.25
C GLY A 303 -15.41 5.86 -24.88
N ALA A 304 -15.67 4.60 -24.54
CA ALA A 304 -16.36 4.22 -23.32
C ALA A 304 -15.57 3.13 -22.59
N LEU A 305 -15.31 3.34 -21.30
CA LEU A 305 -14.74 2.34 -20.39
C LEU A 305 -15.88 1.49 -19.85
N PRO A 306 -16.04 0.22 -20.25
CA PRO A 306 -17.06 -0.64 -19.67
C PRO A 306 -16.68 -0.99 -18.23
N LEU A 307 -17.66 -1.09 -17.33
CA LEU A 307 -17.47 -1.43 -15.92
C LEU A 307 -16.74 -2.78 -15.78
N VAL A 308 -17.14 -3.77 -16.56
CA VAL A 308 -16.45 -5.06 -16.66
C VAL A 308 -15.68 -5.11 -17.98
N PRO A 309 -14.37 -5.42 -17.98
CA PRO A 309 -13.52 -5.80 -16.84
C PRO A 309 -12.80 -4.63 -16.16
N MET A 310 -13.02 -3.37 -16.58
CA MET A 310 -12.15 -2.26 -16.19
C MET A 310 -12.13 -1.99 -14.70
N LEU A 311 -13.25 -2.17 -13.99
CA LEU A 311 -13.30 -2.03 -12.53
C LEU A 311 -12.25 -2.90 -11.83
N PHE A 312 -12.11 -4.15 -12.28
CA PHE A 312 -11.17 -5.13 -11.71
C PHE A 312 -9.71 -4.78 -11.98
N ILE A 313 -9.46 -4.06 -13.08
CA ILE A 313 -8.13 -3.59 -13.48
C ILE A 313 -7.79 -2.27 -12.76
N THR A 314 -8.74 -1.33 -12.70
CA THR A 314 -8.58 -0.03 -12.06
C THR A 314 -8.35 -0.15 -10.57
N VAL A 315 -9.11 -1.03 -9.90
CA VAL A 315 -8.93 -1.33 -8.47
C VAL A 315 -8.22 -2.68 -8.34
N ALA A 316 -6.99 -2.74 -8.84
CA ALA A 316 -6.15 -3.92 -8.66
C ALA A 316 -5.55 -3.94 -7.25
N CYS A 317 -4.86 -2.88 -6.82
CA CYS A 317 -4.37 -2.77 -5.44
C CYS A 317 -5.54 -2.43 -4.49
N GLY A 318 -5.55 -3.01 -3.28
CA GLY A 318 -6.69 -2.98 -2.36
C GLY A 318 -7.77 -4.04 -2.59
N ALA A 319 -7.73 -4.79 -3.70
CA ALA A 319 -8.68 -5.88 -4.00
C ALA A 319 -7.99 -7.15 -4.52
N CYS A 320 -6.91 -7.04 -5.28
CA CYS A 320 -6.12 -8.14 -5.82
C CYS A 320 -4.69 -8.13 -5.24
N SER A 321 -4.03 -9.30 -5.20
CA SER A 321 -2.75 -9.51 -4.51
C SER A 321 -1.60 -9.91 -5.45
N GLY A 322 -1.59 -9.42 -6.70
CA GLY A 322 -0.54 -9.77 -7.68
C GLY A 322 0.87 -9.46 -7.18
N PHE A 323 1.23 -8.18 -7.07
CA PHE A 323 2.53 -7.75 -6.52
C PHE A 323 2.70 -8.12 -5.04
N HIS A 324 1.62 -8.11 -4.26
CA HIS A 324 1.66 -8.43 -2.82
C HIS A 324 2.17 -9.85 -2.59
N SER A 325 1.78 -10.80 -3.42
CA SER A 325 2.27 -12.18 -3.34
C SER A 325 3.79 -12.30 -3.53
N ILE A 326 4.41 -11.38 -4.28
CA ILE A 326 5.86 -11.32 -4.47
C ILE A 326 6.53 -10.78 -3.21
N VAL A 327 5.92 -9.78 -2.56
CA VAL A 327 6.38 -9.27 -1.26
C VAL A 327 6.22 -10.36 -0.18
N ALA A 328 5.04 -10.97 -0.10
CA ALA A 328 4.74 -12.06 0.82
C ALA A 328 5.72 -13.23 0.67
N SER A 329 5.95 -13.69 -0.56
CA SER A 329 6.86 -14.82 -0.85
C SER A 329 8.34 -14.46 -0.87
N GLY A 330 8.71 -13.19 -1.04
CA GLY A 330 10.11 -12.77 -1.19
C GLY A 330 10.75 -12.19 0.07
N THR A 331 9.99 -11.45 0.89
CA THR A 331 10.52 -10.75 2.07
C THR A 331 9.82 -11.16 3.36
N THR A 332 8.49 -11.24 3.36
CA THR A 332 7.71 -11.59 4.56
C THR A 332 7.92 -13.04 4.98
N SER A 333 7.98 -13.97 4.02
CA SER A 333 8.22 -15.39 4.25
C SER A 333 9.53 -15.69 4.99
N LYS A 334 10.56 -14.85 4.79
CA LYS A 334 11.88 -14.98 5.41
C LYS A 334 11.94 -14.48 6.85
N GLN A 335 10.92 -13.72 7.28
CA GLN A 335 10.87 -13.09 8.60
C GLN A 335 9.76 -13.64 9.51
N LEU A 336 8.88 -14.50 8.99
CA LEU A 336 7.73 -15.00 9.74
C LEU A 336 8.16 -15.87 10.94
N ASP A 337 7.82 -15.47 12.17
CA ASP A 337 8.20 -16.20 13.40
C ASP A 337 7.54 -17.58 13.49
N ARG A 338 6.22 -17.66 13.24
CA ARG A 338 5.45 -18.92 13.27
C ARG A 338 4.61 -19.08 12.02
N GLU A 339 4.38 -20.32 11.58
CA GLU A 339 3.52 -20.58 10.42
C GLU A 339 2.10 -20.02 10.64
N THR A 340 1.58 -20.06 11.88
CA THR A 340 0.28 -19.47 12.25
C THR A 340 0.20 -17.96 12.06
N ASP A 341 1.34 -17.26 12.05
CA ASP A 341 1.41 -15.80 11.86
C ASP A 341 1.09 -15.41 10.40
N ALA A 342 1.03 -16.37 9.47
CA ALA A 342 0.61 -16.12 8.10
C ALA A 342 -0.81 -15.53 8.03
N LYS A 343 -1.71 -15.93 8.95
CA LYS A 343 -3.07 -15.37 9.01
C LYS A 343 -3.08 -13.88 9.37
N PRO A 344 -2.54 -13.45 10.53
CA PRO A 344 -2.55 -12.03 10.88
C PRO A 344 -1.71 -11.17 9.93
N VAL A 345 -0.60 -11.69 9.38
CA VAL A 345 0.32 -10.89 8.55
C VAL A 345 -0.16 -10.75 7.10
N ALA A 346 -0.42 -11.85 6.39
CA ALA A 346 -0.81 -11.79 4.97
C ALA A 346 -2.31 -11.56 4.81
N TYR A 347 -3.15 -12.48 5.28
CA TYR A 347 -4.60 -12.33 5.15
C TYR A 347 -5.11 -11.08 5.87
N GLY A 348 -4.66 -10.85 7.11
CA GLY A 348 -4.98 -9.63 7.86
C GLY A 348 -4.43 -8.36 7.22
N GLY A 349 -3.22 -8.39 6.67
CA GLY A 349 -2.61 -7.28 5.94
C GLY A 349 -3.45 -6.86 4.74
N MET A 350 -3.88 -7.81 3.91
CA MET A 350 -4.73 -7.52 2.75
C MET A 350 -6.10 -6.95 3.15
N LEU A 351 -6.72 -7.46 4.23
CA LEU A 351 -7.98 -6.91 4.71
C LEU A 351 -7.82 -5.47 5.25
N LEU A 352 -6.69 -5.17 5.89
CA LEU A 352 -6.35 -3.80 6.31
C LEU A 352 -6.15 -2.89 5.09
N GLU A 353 -5.53 -3.37 4.02
CA GLU A 353 -5.43 -2.63 2.76
C GLU A 353 -6.80 -2.37 2.13
N GLY A 354 -7.69 -3.37 2.13
CA GLY A 354 -9.08 -3.21 1.68
C GLY A 354 -9.85 -2.17 2.51
N PHE A 355 -9.64 -2.15 3.83
CA PHE A 355 -10.23 -1.12 4.69
C PHE A 355 -9.64 0.27 4.44
N PHE A 356 -8.33 0.35 4.18
CA PHE A 356 -7.67 1.59 3.79
C PHE A 356 -8.19 2.11 2.43
N ALA A 357 -8.44 1.22 1.47
CA ALA A 357 -9.10 1.55 0.21
C ALA A 357 -10.53 2.07 0.39
N CYS A 358 -11.26 1.57 1.40
CA CYS A 358 -12.56 2.12 1.78
C CYS A 358 -12.44 3.55 2.32
N LEU A 359 -11.39 3.87 3.07
CA LEU A 359 -11.11 5.25 3.51
C LEU A 359 -10.86 6.17 2.29
N SER A 360 -10.04 5.74 1.33
CA SER A 360 -9.81 6.51 0.08
C SER A 360 -11.08 6.65 -0.77
N LEU A 361 -12.02 5.71 -0.67
CA LEU A 361 -13.31 5.86 -1.31
C LEU A 361 -14.15 6.95 -0.63
N VAL A 362 -14.11 7.05 0.70
CA VAL A 362 -14.83 8.10 1.43
C VAL A 362 -14.30 9.49 1.08
N THR A 363 -12.98 9.66 0.88
CA THR A 363 -12.41 10.97 0.52
C THR A 363 -12.97 11.52 -0.79
N VAL A 364 -13.26 10.68 -1.78
CA VAL A 364 -13.94 11.11 -3.02
C VAL A 364 -15.46 11.24 -2.85
N MET A 365 -16.07 10.47 -1.95
CA MET A 365 -17.51 10.53 -1.69
C MET A 365 -17.95 11.87 -1.07
N VAL A 366 -17.08 12.52 -0.27
CA VAL A 366 -17.40 13.78 0.42
C VAL A 366 -17.11 15.04 -0.39
N LEU A 367 -16.26 14.96 -1.41
CA LEU A 367 -15.88 16.12 -2.21
C LEU A 367 -16.96 16.53 -3.22
N ALA A 368 -17.08 17.83 -3.48
CA ALA A 368 -18.02 18.37 -4.44
C ALA A 368 -17.65 17.96 -5.88
N PRO A 369 -18.62 17.76 -6.81
CA PRO A 369 -18.35 17.29 -8.17
C PRO A 369 -17.26 18.08 -8.93
N GLY A 370 -17.16 19.41 -8.75
CA GLY A 370 -16.13 20.24 -9.39
C GLY A 370 -14.70 20.02 -8.86
N GLN A 371 -14.55 19.48 -7.65
CA GLN A 371 -13.27 19.17 -7.01
C GLN A 371 -12.76 17.77 -7.38
N THR A 372 -13.59 16.96 -8.03
CA THR A 372 -13.27 15.57 -8.41
C THR A 372 -12.57 15.45 -9.77
N SER A 373 -12.33 16.56 -10.47
CA SER A 373 -11.62 16.60 -11.76
C SER A 373 -10.09 16.59 -11.62
N GLN A 374 -9.57 16.62 -10.39
CA GLN A 374 -8.15 16.69 -10.08
C GLN A 374 -7.50 15.30 -10.00
N ASN A 375 -6.17 15.25 -9.91
CA ASN A 375 -5.44 14.01 -9.73
C ASN A 375 -5.91 13.25 -8.47
N PRO A 376 -6.01 11.91 -8.47
CA PRO A 376 -6.47 11.14 -7.31
C PRO A 376 -5.74 11.42 -5.99
N ASN A 377 -4.44 11.73 -6.03
CA ASN A 377 -3.68 12.10 -4.83
C ASN A 377 -4.16 13.42 -4.23
N TRP A 378 -4.57 14.37 -5.08
CA TRP A 378 -5.17 15.63 -4.65
C TRP A 378 -6.53 15.38 -4.00
N ILE A 379 -7.37 14.55 -4.64
CA ILE A 379 -8.70 14.19 -4.14
C ILE A 379 -8.59 13.53 -2.76
N TYR A 380 -7.63 12.62 -2.60
CA TYR A 380 -7.37 12.00 -1.30
C TYR A 380 -6.95 13.03 -0.24
N ALA A 381 -5.98 13.89 -0.55
CA ALA A 381 -5.46 14.90 0.38
C ALA A 381 -6.55 15.91 0.83
N HIS A 382 -7.48 16.28 -0.06
CA HIS A 382 -8.54 17.23 0.26
C HIS A 382 -9.75 16.59 0.92
N GLY A 383 -10.03 15.32 0.63
CA GLY A 383 -11.13 14.60 1.28
C GLY A 383 -10.78 14.09 2.67
N ILE A 384 -9.49 14.06 3.04
CA ILE A 384 -9.03 13.66 4.38
C ILE A 384 -8.70 14.85 5.30
N ALA A 385 -8.44 16.04 4.73
CA ALA A 385 -8.19 17.28 5.46
C ALA A 385 -9.49 17.92 5.95
#